data_AF-A0ABC8YN98-F1
#
_entry.id   AF-A0ABC8YN98-F1
#
_cell.length_a   1.000
_cell.length_b   1.000
_cell.length_c   1.000
_cell.angle_alpha   90.00
_cell.angle_beta   90.00
_cell.angle_gamma   90.00
#
_symmetry.space_group_name_H-M   'P 1'
#
loop_
_entity.id
_entity.type
_entity.pdbx_description
1 polymer ?
#
loop_
_entity_poly.entity_id
_entity_poly.type
_entity_poly.pdbx_seq_one_letter_code
_entity_poly.pdbx_strand_id
1 'polypeptide(L)'
;MSSETLNLGDLEVLTSLNFSTEDAEKMLKKAFGWIHSPYWSEERKKEVPSAEVVTGVLDYIRSLGLSDEDLHKLLKKFPEVLGCDLDREVKLNVSKLDSDWGINGKTLRSLLLRNPKVLGYNIDCRGDCMAQCTRCWVRF
;
A
#
# COMPACT_ATOMS: atom_id res chain seq x y z
N MET A 1 -3.33 30.23 3.15
CA MET A 1 -2.66 29.17 3.92
C MET A 1 -3.72 28.12 4.23
N SER A 2 -3.97 27.22 3.29
CA SER A 2 -4.91 26.12 3.50
C SER A 2 -4.19 25.09 4.34
N SER A 3 -4.65 24.85 5.56
CA SER A 3 -4.05 23.84 6.44
C SER A 3 -4.12 22.47 5.77
N GLU A 4 -2.96 21.83 5.64
CA GLU A 4 -2.80 20.41 5.32
C GLU A 4 -3.45 19.57 6.44
N THR A 5 -4.77 19.45 6.41
CA THR A 5 -5.56 18.75 7.43
C THR A 5 -6.27 17.59 6.77
N LEU A 6 -6.10 16.39 7.32
CA LEU A 6 -6.92 15.24 6.96
C LEU A 6 -8.37 15.54 7.35
N ASN A 7 -9.30 15.30 6.43
CA ASN A 7 -10.71 15.52 6.72
C ASN A 7 -11.30 14.27 7.40
N LEU A 8 -12.48 14.39 8.01
CA LEU A 8 -13.13 13.28 8.71
C LEU A 8 -13.39 12.07 7.79
N GLY A 9 -13.77 12.33 6.53
CA GLY A 9 -14.11 11.30 5.55
C GLY A 9 -12.89 10.44 5.14
N ASP A 10 -11.69 11.03 5.12
CA ASP A 10 -10.46 10.27 4.86
C ASP A 10 -10.19 9.22 5.96
N LEU A 11 -10.58 9.55 7.19
CA LEU A 11 -10.36 8.71 8.38
C LEU A 11 -11.46 7.64 8.52
N GLU A 12 -12.70 7.95 8.14
CA GLU A 12 -13.86 7.05 8.24
C GLU A 12 -13.64 5.71 7.54
N VAL A 13 -12.93 5.71 6.41
CA VAL A 13 -12.61 4.48 5.68
C VAL A 13 -11.78 3.53 6.53
N LEU A 14 -10.80 4.04 7.28
CA LEU A 14 -9.92 3.22 8.11
C LEU A 14 -10.54 2.90 9.47
N THR A 15 -11.37 3.77 10.03
CA THR A 15 -12.09 3.43 11.27
C THR A 15 -13.11 2.31 11.05
N SER A 16 -13.69 2.19 9.84
CA SER A 16 -14.51 1.03 9.46
C SER A 16 -13.76 -0.31 9.46
N LEU A 17 -12.42 -0.26 9.35
CA LEU A 17 -11.51 -1.40 9.47
C LEU A 17 -10.96 -1.57 10.90
N ASN A 18 -11.65 -1.03 11.91
CA ASN A 18 -11.30 -1.12 13.33
C ASN A 18 -9.97 -0.45 13.70
N PHE A 19 -9.53 0.56 12.95
CA PHE A 19 -8.43 1.43 13.39
C PHE A 19 -8.93 2.56 14.28
N SER A 20 -8.10 2.96 15.25
CA SER A 20 -8.33 4.21 15.98
C SER A 20 -8.15 5.40 15.04
N THR A 21 -8.78 6.54 15.36
CA THR A 21 -8.59 7.78 14.58
C THR A 21 -7.11 8.18 14.52
N GLU A 22 -6.36 8.01 15.62
CA GLU A 22 -4.92 8.30 15.67
C GLU A 22 -4.11 7.39 14.74
N ASP A 23 -4.39 6.09 14.74
CA ASP A 23 -3.72 5.15 13.84
C ASP A 23 -4.06 5.44 12.37
N ALA A 24 -5.33 5.67 12.07
CA ALA A 24 -5.80 6.03 10.74
C ALA A 24 -5.08 7.30 10.22
N GLU A 25 -5.01 8.33 11.06
CA GLU A 25 -4.34 9.59 10.73
C GLU A 25 -2.85 9.37 10.44
N LYS A 26 -2.16 8.60 11.30
CA LYS A 26 -0.75 8.26 11.13
C LYS A 26 -0.51 7.43 9.87
N MET A 27 -1.39 6.49 9.55
CA MET A 27 -1.31 5.66 8.34
C MET A 27 -1.41 6.52 7.08
N LEU A 28 -2.42 7.40 7.00
CA LEU A 28 -2.58 8.32 5.87
C LEU A 28 -1.39 9.26 5.76
N LYS A 29 -0.92 9.84 6.86
CA LYS A 29 0.26 10.71 6.84
C LYS A 29 1.50 10.00 6.30
N LYS A 30 1.71 8.71 6.61
CA LYS A 30 2.79 7.90 6.02
C LYS A 30 2.57 7.63 4.54
N ALA A 31 1.37 7.20 4.18
CA ALA A 31 1.04 6.82 2.81
C ALA A 31 1.18 7.99 1.83
N PHE A 32 0.81 9.19 2.27
CA PHE A 32 0.78 10.39 1.43
C PHE A 32 1.98 11.31 1.61
N GLY A 33 3.04 10.86 2.29
CA GLY A 33 4.33 11.56 2.39
C GLY A 33 4.37 12.73 3.38
N TRP A 34 3.38 12.86 4.26
CA TRP A 34 3.33 13.94 5.26
C TRP A 34 4.27 13.70 6.44
N ILE A 35 4.59 12.43 6.71
CA ILE A 35 5.62 12.03 7.67
C ILE A 35 6.57 11.01 7.04
N HIS A 36 7.76 10.90 7.63
CA HIS A 36 8.76 9.92 7.20
C HIS A 36 8.19 8.50 7.23
N SER A 37 8.38 7.77 6.14
CA SER A 37 8.18 6.33 6.06
C SER A 37 9.47 5.67 5.56
N PRO A 38 9.93 4.58 6.20
CA PRO A 38 11.09 3.83 5.72
C PRO A 38 10.86 3.12 4.38
N TYR A 39 9.61 3.07 3.90
CA TYR A 39 9.28 2.50 2.60
C TYR A 39 9.62 3.47 1.46
N TRP A 40 9.31 4.75 1.63
CA TRP A 40 9.71 5.80 0.70
C TRP A 40 11.21 6.06 0.90
N SER A 41 12.05 5.52 0.02
CA SER A 41 13.51 5.73 0.05
C SER A 41 13.90 7.19 -0.21
N GLU A 42 13.02 7.93 -0.88
CA GLU A 42 13.17 9.34 -1.23
C GLU A 42 12.05 10.15 -0.58
N GLU A 43 12.24 11.47 -0.50
CA GLU A 43 11.22 12.39 -0.03
C GLU A 43 10.01 12.35 -0.98
N ARG A 44 8.94 11.68 -0.55
CA ARG A 44 7.68 11.60 -1.31
C ARG A 44 7.05 13.00 -1.32
N LYS A 45 6.59 13.43 -2.49
CA LYS A 45 5.76 14.63 -2.59
C LYS A 45 4.54 14.48 -1.68
N LYS A 46 4.32 15.47 -0.83
CA LYS A 46 3.10 15.55 -0.02
C LYS A 46 1.89 15.67 -0.91
N GLU A 47 0.94 14.77 -0.73
CA GLU A 47 -0.32 14.74 -1.47
C GLU A 47 -1.47 14.74 -0.48
N VAL A 48 -2.56 15.42 -0.79
CA VAL A 48 -3.77 15.33 0.03
C VAL A 48 -4.48 14.02 -0.34
N PRO A 49 -4.73 13.11 0.61
CA PRO A 49 -5.53 11.93 0.31
C PRO A 49 -6.93 12.32 -0.14
N SER A 50 -7.49 11.54 -1.07
CA SER A 50 -8.93 11.53 -1.30
C SER A 50 -9.50 10.19 -0.85
N ALA A 51 -10.69 10.24 -0.26
CA ALA A 51 -11.42 9.03 0.13
C ALA A 51 -11.62 8.07 -1.06
N GLU A 52 -11.76 8.60 -2.29
CA GLU A 52 -11.88 7.79 -3.51
C GLU A 52 -10.61 6.97 -3.79
N VAL A 53 -9.42 7.57 -3.69
CA VAL A 53 -8.15 6.86 -3.89
C VAL A 53 -7.96 5.78 -2.83
N VAL A 54 -8.19 6.13 -1.56
CA VAL A 54 -8.07 5.18 -0.44
C VAL A 54 -9.04 4.00 -0.61
N THR A 55 -10.30 4.30 -0.91
CA THR A 55 -11.34 3.27 -1.09
C THR A 55 -11.06 2.41 -2.32
N GLY A 56 -10.63 3.00 -3.44
CA GLY A 56 -10.28 2.26 -4.65
C GLY A 56 -9.16 1.23 -4.44
N VAL A 57 -8.13 1.59 -3.66
CA VAL A 57 -7.06 0.63 -3.30
C VAL A 57 -7.60 -0.48 -2.41
N LEU A 58 -8.39 -0.15 -1.38
CA LEU A 58 -8.95 -1.15 -0.47
C LEU A 58 -9.91 -2.11 -1.18
N ASP A 59 -10.81 -1.60 -2.01
CA ASP A 59 -11.76 -2.41 -2.76
C ASP A 59 -11.08 -3.32 -3.77
N TYR A 60 -10.02 -2.84 -4.41
CA TYR A 60 -9.20 -3.70 -5.25
C TYR A 60 -8.56 -4.82 -4.43
N ILE A 61 -7.95 -4.53 -3.27
CA ILE A 61 -7.35 -5.57 -2.43
C ILE A 61 -8.42 -6.56 -1.92
N ARG A 62 -9.62 -6.09 -1.57
CA ARG A 62 -10.77 -6.97 -1.23
C ARG A 62 -11.10 -7.92 -2.37
N SER A 63 -11.11 -7.42 -3.61
CA SER A 63 -11.40 -8.23 -4.81
C SER A 63 -10.41 -9.39 -5.01
N LEU A 64 -9.21 -9.31 -4.41
CA LEU A 64 -8.21 -10.39 -4.40
C LEU A 64 -8.50 -11.49 -3.37
N GLY A 65 -9.64 -11.42 -2.67
CA GLY A 65 -10.07 -12.37 -1.66
C GLY A 65 -9.61 -12.06 -0.24
N LEU A 66 -9.22 -10.82 0.05
CA LEU A 66 -8.90 -10.37 1.40
C LEU A 66 -10.17 -9.85 2.10
N SER A 67 -10.40 -10.33 3.32
CA SER A 67 -11.44 -9.83 4.21
C SER A 67 -11.04 -8.49 4.85
N ASP A 68 -11.97 -7.81 5.53
CA ASP A 68 -11.65 -6.59 6.30
C ASP A 68 -10.65 -6.88 7.43
N GLU A 69 -10.68 -8.07 8.03
CA GLU A 69 -9.68 -8.50 9.02
C GLU A 69 -8.28 -8.68 8.38
N ASP A 70 -8.23 -9.18 7.15
CA ASP A 70 -7.00 -9.31 6.39
C ASP A 70 -6.45 -7.93 5.98
N LEU A 71 -7.32 -7.01 5.56
CA LEU A 71 -6.96 -5.62 5.29
C LEU A 71 -6.38 -4.94 6.53
N HIS A 72 -7.01 -5.12 7.69
CA HIS A 72 -6.49 -4.61 8.95
C HIS A 72 -5.06 -5.12 9.22
N LYS A 73 -4.82 -6.43 9.07
CA LYS A 73 -3.48 -7.03 9.24
C LYS A 73 -2.47 -6.50 8.21
N LEU A 74 -2.91 -6.31 6.96
CA LEU A 74 -2.10 -5.80 5.87
C LEU A 74 -1.65 -4.36 6.14
N LEU A 75 -2.60 -3.48 6.47
CA LEU A 75 -2.34 -2.07 6.70
C LEU A 75 -1.49 -1.82 7.95
N LYS A 76 -1.56 -2.67 8.98
CA LYS A 76 -0.61 -2.59 10.11
C LYS A 76 0.84 -2.80 9.69
N LYS A 77 1.08 -3.60 8.64
CA LYS A 77 2.43 -3.89 8.13
C LYS A 77 2.88 -2.92 7.07
N PHE A 78 1.95 -2.43 6.24
CA PHE A 78 2.26 -1.63 5.08
C PHE A 78 1.11 -0.66 4.75
N PRO A 79 0.94 0.41 5.56
CA PRO A 79 -0.09 1.42 5.30
C PRO A 79 0.22 2.26 4.05
N GLU A 80 1.48 2.30 3.60
CA GLU A 80 1.89 3.07 2.43
C GLU A 80 1.28 2.57 1.11
N VAL A 81 0.71 1.37 1.08
CA VAL A 81 -0.06 0.85 -0.06
C VAL A 81 -1.20 1.81 -0.45
N LEU A 82 -1.78 2.54 0.51
CA LEU A 82 -2.88 3.49 0.28
C LEU A 82 -2.46 4.69 -0.58
N GLY A 83 -1.16 4.98 -0.63
CA GLY A 83 -0.57 6.03 -1.46
C GLY A 83 0.21 5.49 -2.65
N CYS A 84 0.17 4.18 -2.92
CA CYS A 84 0.69 3.62 -4.15
C CYS A 84 -0.32 3.83 -5.28
N ASP A 85 0.17 4.00 -6.50
CA ASP A 85 -0.69 4.13 -7.69
C ASP A 85 -1.43 2.80 -7.94
N LEU A 86 -2.76 2.87 -7.96
CA LEU A 86 -3.61 1.68 -8.06
C LEU A 86 -3.34 0.89 -9.34
N ASP A 87 -3.17 1.56 -10.48
CA ASP A 87 -3.04 0.89 -11.78
C ASP A 87 -1.58 0.58 -12.11
N ARG A 88 -0.69 1.54 -11.89
CA ARG A 88 0.73 1.46 -12.27
C ARG A 88 1.59 0.71 -11.28
N GLU A 89 1.13 0.54 -10.04
CA GLU A 89 1.88 -0.19 -9.02
C GLU A 89 1.06 -1.38 -8.51
N VAL A 90 -0.08 -1.14 -7.85
CA VAL A 90 -0.79 -2.22 -7.14
C VAL A 90 -1.32 -3.30 -8.09
N LYS A 91 -2.08 -2.92 -9.12
CA LYS A 91 -2.60 -3.88 -10.13
C LYS A 91 -1.50 -4.47 -10.99
N LEU A 92 -0.54 -3.65 -11.44
CA LEU A 92 0.59 -4.12 -12.24
C LEU A 92 1.38 -5.21 -11.49
N ASN A 93 1.64 -5.01 -10.20
CA ASN A 93 2.40 -5.95 -9.39
C ASN A 93 1.63 -7.25 -9.13
N VAL A 94 0.31 -7.18 -8.92
CA VAL A 94 -0.53 -8.38 -8.84
C VAL A 94 -0.51 -9.15 -10.16
N SER A 95 -0.62 -8.46 -11.30
CA SER A 95 -0.51 -9.11 -12.62
C SER A 95 0.85 -9.76 -12.84
N LYS A 96 1.94 -9.10 -12.41
CA LYS A 96 3.31 -9.62 -12.51
C LYS A 96 3.51 -10.86 -11.63
N LEU A 97 2.95 -10.87 -10.42
CA LEU A 97 2.97 -12.04 -9.54
C LEU A 97 2.35 -13.28 -10.20
N ASP A 98 1.26 -13.09 -10.95
CA ASP A 98 0.61 -14.17 -11.69
C ASP A 98 1.40 -14.55 -12.95
N SER A 99 1.78 -13.59 -13.79
CA SER A 99 2.44 -13.89 -15.08
C SER A 99 3.82 -14.52 -14.93
N ASP A 100 4.62 -14.04 -13.98
CA ASP A 100 6.03 -14.41 -13.87
C ASP A 100 6.23 -15.62 -12.94
N TRP A 101 5.34 -15.79 -11.95
CA TRP A 101 5.47 -16.84 -10.91
C TRP A 101 4.22 -17.70 -10.68
N GLY A 102 3.10 -17.43 -11.35
CA GLY A 102 1.84 -18.16 -11.16
C GLY A 102 1.20 -17.95 -9.78
N ILE A 103 1.48 -16.81 -9.13
CA ILE A 103 0.98 -16.51 -7.78
C ILE A 103 -0.35 -15.77 -7.86
N ASN A 104 -1.43 -16.52 -7.69
CA ASN A 104 -2.81 -16.02 -7.70
C ASN A 104 -3.67 -16.66 -6.59
N GLY A 105 -4.93 -16.22 -6.47
CA GLY A 105 -5.93 -16.78 -5.56
C GLY A 105 -5.46 -16.89 -4.10
N LYS A 106 -5.55 -18.10 -3.52
CA LYS A 106 -5.17 -18.36 -2.13
C LYS A 106 -3.67 -18.14 -1.86
N THR A 107 -2.81 -18.44 -2.83
CA THR A 107 -1.37 -18.24 -2.72
C THR A 107 -1.03 -16.76 -2.68
N LEU A 108 -1.67 -15.96 -3.55
CA LEU A 108 -1.57 -14.51 -3.52
C LEU A 108 -2.03 -13.94 -2.18
N ARG A 109 -3.22 -14.32 -1.69
CA ARG A 109 -3.70 -13.90 -0.37
C ARG A 109 -2.68 -14.19 0.74
N SER A 110 -2.14 -15.41 0.79
CA SER A 110 -1.12 -15.81 1.77
C SER A 110 0.16 -14.98 1.65
N LEU A 111 0.61 -14.68 0.42
CA LEU A 111 1.74 -13.81 0.17
C LEU A 111 1.48 -12.39 0.68
N LEU A 112 0.34 -11.78 0.33
CA LEU A 112 0.01 -10.40 0.71
C LEU A 112 -0.09 -10.23 2.23
N LEU A 113 -0.57 -11.24 2.96
CA LEU A 113 -0.59 -11.22 4.43
C LEU A 113 0.82 -11.33 5.04
N ARG A 114 1.75 -12.02 4.38
CA ARG A 114 3.13 -12.19 4.86
C ARG A 114 4.03 -11.01 4.49
N ASN A 115 4.01 -10.59 3.23
CA ASN A 115 4.84 -9.53 2.66
C ASN A 115 4.00 -8.61 1.74
N PRO A 116 3.19 -7.69 2.30
CA PRO A 116 2.34 -6.80 1.49
C PRO A 116 3.11 -5.77 0.66
N LYS A 117 4.40 -5.54 0.96
CA LYS A 117 5.23 -4.56 0.24
C LYS A 117 5.40 -4.88 -1.24
N VAL A 118 5.18 -6.14 -1.63
CA VAL A 118 5.19 -6.57 -3.04
C VAL A 118 4.20 -5.78 -3.90
N LEU A 119 3.11 -5.26 -3.31
CA LEU A 119 2.13 -4.44 -4.02
C LEU A 119 2.69 -3.09 -4.47
N GLY A 120 3.79 -2.64 -3.86
CA GLY A 120 4.38 -1.34 -4.14
C GLY A 120 5.79 -1.42 -4.74
N TYR A 121 6.25 -2.59 -5.16
CA TYR A 121 7.53 -2.71 -5.85
C TYR A 121 7.48 -2.01 -7.21
N ASN A 122 8.51 -1.24 -7.53
CA ASN A 122 8.57 -0.45 -8.76
C ASN A 122 9.93 -0.52 -9.46
N ILE A 123 10.86 -1.31 -8.90
CA ILE A 123 12.20 -1.49 -9.45
C ILE A 123 12.44 -2.97 -9.73
N ASP A 124 12.69 -3.29 -10.99
CA ASP A 124 13.18 -4.61 -11.42
C ASP A 124 14.62 -4.45 -11.90
N CYS A 125 15.58 -4.78 -11.02
CA CYS A 125 17.01 -4.65 -11.32
C CYS A 125 17.59 -5.90 -11.99
N ARG A 126 16.78 -6.93 -12.30
CA ARG A 126 17.20 -8.16 -12.99
C ARG A 126 18.45 -8.86 -12.42
N GLY A 127 18.77 -8.63 -11.14
CA GLY A 127 19.94 -9.22 -10.48
C GLY A 127 21.16 -8.31 -10.35
N ASP A 128 21.19 -7.13 -10.98
CA ASP A 128 22.34 -6.20 -10.94
C ASP A 128 22.24 -5.17 -9.78
N CYS A 129 21.55 -5.55 -8.70
CA CYS A 129 21.18 -4.62 -7.63
C CYS A 129 22.36 -4.19 -6.74
N MET A 130 22.54 -2.87 -6.54
CA MET A 130 23.42 -2.32 -5.49
C MET A 130 22.77 -2.24 -4.09
N ALA A 131 21.61 -2.90 -3.89
CA ALA A 131 20.84 -2.93 -2.65
C ALA A 131 20.31 -1.59 -2.11
N GLN A 132 20.33 -0.51 -2.90
CA GLN A 132 19.81 0.80 -2.51
C GLN A 132 18.29 0.93 -2.66
N CYS A 133 17.65 0.00 -3.37
CA CYS A 133 16.25 0.06 -3.73
C CYS A 133 15.38 -0.66 -2.68
N THR A 134 14.68 0.09 -1.82
CA THR A 134 13.77 -0.48 -0.80
C THR A 134 12.50 -1.12 -1.41
N ARG A 135 12.23 -0.85 -2.68
CA ARG A 135 11.02 -1.21 -3.43
C ARG A 135 11.30 -2.14 -4.62
N CYS A 136 12.29 -3.00 -4.48
CA CYS A 136 12.80 -3.82 -5.57
C CYS A 136 12.30 -5.28 -5.53
N TRP A 137 12.01 -5.82 -6.71
CA TRP A 137 11.60 -7.22 -6.93
C TRP A 137 12.63 -8.27 -6.50
N VAL A 138 13.93 -7.94 -6.43
CA VAL A 138 14.95 -8.89 -5.89
C VAL A 138 14.76 -9.16 -4.39
N ARG A 139 13.95 -8.35 -3.70
CA ARG A 139 13.58 -8.59 -2.30
C ARG A 139 12.38 -9.54 -2.14
N PHE A 140 11.80 -10.01 -3.24
CA PHE A 140 10.66 -10.92 -3.29
C PHE A 140 11.05 -12.33 -2.88
#